data_AF-A0A847VDE4-F1
#
_entry.id   AF-A0A847VDE4-F1
#
_cell.length_a   1.000
_cell.length_b   1.000
_cell.length_c   1.000
_cell.angle_alpha   90.00
_cell.angle_beta   90.00
_cell.angle_gamma   90.00
#
_symmetry.space_group_name_H-M   'P 1'
#
loop_
_entity.id
_entity.type
_entity.pdbx_description
1 polymer ?
#
loop_
_entity_poly.entity_id
_entity_poly.type
_entity_poly.pdbx_seq_one_letter_code
_entity_poly.pdbx_strand_id
1 'polypeptide(L)'
;MFETTNLTEWLIRHGVSQAVLEILISICIVATIVSITRYVVGNRSYGIYAPIVLAIAYSYTGLRYGLTITFVVVLTSLLSYSVLRRIRMHYITRIATNYTILSIVLLAFLVFVHYYGLGLENMSNIPPLAFISIAILSDFFIKQFVKKSLKTSMATLLGTVAIAIIGWFVITRTLVSDFVLTNLWIIPALTLVNIFLGTFKGLRFKDYFRFRFNTKEDDK
;
A
#
# COMPACT_ATOMS: atom_id res chain seq x y z
N MET A 1 -0.11 26.09 -20.00
CA MET A 1 1.05 26.18 -19.08
C MET A 1 0.50 26.79 -17.82
N PHE A 2 0.22 25.99 -16.79
CA PHE A 2 -0.36 26.51 -15.55
C PHE A 2 0.73 27.24 -14.77
N GLU A 3 0.40 28.38 -14.17
CA GLU A 3 1.31 29.13 -13.31
C GLU A 3 1.61 28.31 -12.07
N THR A 4 2.76 27.65 -12.04
CA THR A 4 3.28 27.01 -10.83
C THR A 4 3.50 28.07 -9.76
N THR A 5 3.17 27.79 -8.49
CA THR A 5 3.49 28.77 -7.44
C THR A 5 4.99 29.05 -7.39
N ASN A 6 5.35 30.28 -7.02
CA ASN A 6 6.73 30.73 -6.84
C ASN A 6 7.59 29.75 -6.03
N LEU A 7 6.99 29.03 -5.08
CA LEU A 7 7.68 28.06 -4.23
C LEU A 7 8.04 26.76 -4.99
N THR A 8 7.12 26.22 -5.80
CA THR A 8 7.39 25.04 -6.64
C THR A 8 8.50 25.33 -7.64
N GLU A 9 8.43 26.49 -8.31
CA GLU A 9 9.48 26.90 -9.25
C GLU A 9 10.82 27.12 -8.56
N TRP A 10 10.80 27.72 -7.37
CA TRP A 10 12.00 27.92 -6.57
C TRP A 10 12.67 26.58 -6.24
N LEU A 11 11.91 25.57 -5.80
CA LEU A 11 12.46 24.24 -5.50
C LEU A 11 13.05 23.56 -6.74
N ILE A 12 12.35 23.63 -7.88
CA ILE A 12 12.84 23.03 -9.14
C ILE A 12 14.14 23.69 -9.59
N ARG A 13 14.22 25.03 -9.50
CA ARG A 13 15.43 25.79 -9.83
C ARG A 13 16.61 25.47 -8.90
N HIS A 14 16.35 25.00 -7.68
CA HIS A 14 17.37 24.60 -6.71
C HIS A 14 17.71 23.10 -6.76
N GLY A 15 17.39 22.42 -7.86
CA GLY A 15 17.85 21.04 -8.12
C GLY A 15 16.91 19.94 -7.64
N VAL A 16 15.71 20.28 -7.15
CA VAL A 16 14.69 19.27 -6.83
C VAL A 16 14.00 18.82 -8.12
N SER A 17 14.12 17.54 -8.47
CA SER A 17 13.40 17.03 -9.64
C SER A 17 11.89 16.98 -9.40
N GLN A 18 11.10 17.26 -10.44
CA GLN A 18 9.64 17.19 -10.36
C GLN A 18 9.17 15.80 -9.89
N ALA A 19 9.81 14.72 -10.36
CA ALA A 19 9.49 13.35 -9.94
C ALA A 19 9.68 13.13 -8.42
N VAL A 20 10.74 13.72 -7.82
CA VAL A 20 10.95 13.64 -6.37
C VAL A 20 9.83 14.39 -5.64
N LEU A 21 9.44 15.56 -6.15
CA LEU A 21 8.35 16.34 -5.58
C LEU A 21 7.01 15.59 -5.61
N GLU A 22 6.68 14.99 -6.76
CA GLU A 22 5.47 14.18 -6.93
C GLU A 22 5.41 13.00 -5.95
N ILE A 23 6.53 12.27 -5.78
CA ILE A 23 6.61 11.15 -4.84
C ILE A 23 6.45 11.63 -3.40
N LEU A 24 7.16 12.70 -3.00
CA LEU A 24 7.09 13.24 -1.64
C LEU A 24 5.68 13.66 -1.27
N ILE A 25 4.97 14.33 -2.17
CA ILE A 25 3.60 14.77 -1.86
C ILE A 25 2.62 13.60 -1.93
N SER A 26 2.84 12.64 -2.83
CA SER A 26 2.08 11.38 -2.85
C SER A 26 2.17 10.66 -1.50
N ILE A 27 3.35 10.64 -0.86
CA ILE A 27 3.50 10.11 0.50
C ILE A 27 2.62 10.87 1.49
N CYS A 28 2.61 12.20 1.46
CA CYS A 28 1.78 13.03 2.35
C CYS A 28 0.27 12.76 2.16
N ILE A 29 -0.18 12.67 0.91
CA ILE A 29 -1.59 12.41 0.58
C ILE A 29 -1.99 11.02 1.06
N VAL A 30 -1.22 9.99 0.71
CA VAL A 30 -1.56 8.61 1.08
C VAL A 30 -1.43 8.40 2.59
N ALA A 31 -0.46 9.04 3.27
CA ALA A 31 -0.37 9.03 4.73
C ALA A 31 -1.66 9.58 5.38
N THR A 32 -2.21 10.65 4.83
CA THR A 32 -3.47 11.25 5.31
C THR A 32 -4.64 10.30 5.09
N ILE A 33 -4.74 9.67 3.91
CA ILE A 33 -5.75 8.64 3.61
C ILE A 33 -5.66 7.47 4.60
N VAL A 34 -4.45 7.02 4.94
CA VAL A 34 -4.23 5.96 5.93
C VAL A 34 -4.71 6.41 7.32
N SER A 35 -4.36 7.63 7.75
CA SER A 35 -4.82 8.20 9.02
C SER A 35 -6.34 8.25 9.09
N ILE A 36 -7.01 8.79 8.07
CA ILE A 36 -8.48 8.85 7.99
C ILE A 36 -9.05 7.43 8.11
N THR A 37 -8.55 6.49 7.32
CA THR A 37 -9.07 5.11 7.34
C THR A 37 -8.83 4.43 8.70
N ARG A 38 -7.74 4.76 9.39
CA ARG A 38 -7.42 4.17 10.69
C ARG A 38 -8.25 4.75 11.83
N TYR A 39 -8.37 6.08 11.90
CA TYR A 39 -9.02 6.76 13.02
C TYR A 39 -10.53 6.93 12.83
N VAL A 40 -10.96 7.19 11.60
CA VAL A 40 -12.37 7.40 11.27
C VAL A 40 -13.05 6.06 11.01
N VAL A 41 -12.53 5.25 10.08
CA VAL A 41 -13.15 3.97 9.70
C VAL A 41 -12.81 2.84 10.69
N GLY A 42 -11.64 2.87 11.31
CA GLY A 42 -11.19 1.79 12.21
C GLY A 42 -10.67 0.55 11.48
N ASN A 43 -10.17 0.70 10.25
CA ASN A 43 -9.60 -0.43 9.52
C ASN A 43 -8.22 -0.83 10.06
N ARG A 44 -7.90 -2.14 10.03
CA ARG A 44 -6.58 -2.66 10.40
C ARG A 44 -5.76 -2.87 9.13
N SER A 45 -4.58 -2.27 9.07
CA SER A 45 -3.57 -2.44 8.01
C SER A 45 -2.21 -2.84 8.61
N TYR A 46 -1.21 -3.13 7.78
CA TYR A 46 0.19 -3.38 8.19
C TYR A 46 0.95 -2.14 8.67
N GLY A 47 0.23 -1.16 9.23
CA GLY A 47 0.77 0.16 9.56
C GLY A 47 0.61 1.14 8.39
N ILE A 48 1.39 2.22 8.45
CA ILE A 48 1.34 3.32 7.47
C ILE A 48 2.25 3.09 6.26
N TYR A 49 3.38 2.42 6.46
CA TYR A 49 4.39 2.20 5.44
C TYR A 49 3.88 1.36 4.26
N ALA A 50 3.34 0.17 4.54
CA ALA A 50 2.90 -0.76 3.50
C ALA A 50 1.84 -0.18 2.53
N PRO A 51 0.74 0.47 2.99
CA PRO A 51 -0.22 1.05 2.07
C PRO A 51 0.34 2.22 1.25
N ILE A 52 1.25 3.04 1.80
CA ILE A 52 1.92 4.12 1.05
C ILE A 52 2.76 3.55 -0.08
N VAL A 53 3.65 2.62 0.24
CA VAL A 53 4.57 2.01 -0.73
C VAL A 53 3.81 1.27 -1.82
N LEU A 54 2.74 0.55 -1.45
CA LEU A 54 1.87 -0.10 -2.45
C LEU A 54 1.14 0.90 -3.34
N ALA A 55 0.59 1.99 -2.80
CA ALA A 55 -0.09 3.00 -3.61
C ALA A 55 0.84 3.62 -4.66
N ILE A 56 2.06 3.96 -4.25
CA ILE A 56 3.09 4.52 -5.13
C ILE A 56 3.51 3.47 -6.16
N ALA A 57 3.77 2.22 -5.73
CA ALA A 57 4.11 1.14 -6.65
C ALA A 57 3.00 0.89 -7.68
N TYR A 58 1.72 0.92 -7.28
CA TYR A 58 0.58 0.82 -8.18
C TYR A 58 0.49 1.99 -9.16
N SER A 59 0.96 3.19 -8.79
CA SER A 59 1.01 4.34 -9.70
C SER A 59 2.01 4.12 -10.84
N TYR A 60 3.16 3.49 -10.54
CA TYR A 60 4.19 3.19 -11.54
C TYR A 60 3.95 1.88 -12.31
N THR A 61 3.38 0.87 -11.66
CA THR A 61 3.11 -0.44 -12.28
C THR A 61 1.78 -0.46 -13.04
N GLY A 62 0.85 0.42 -12.70
CA GLY A 62 -0.56 0.30 -13.05
C GLY A 62 -1.30 -0.68 -12.14
N LEU A 63 -2.55 -0.36 -11.80
CA LEU A 63 -3.32 -1.11 -10.81
C LEU A 63 -3.46 -2.60 -11.16
N ARG A 64 -3.73 -2.93 -12.42
CA ARG A 64 -3.92 -4.32 -12.87
C ARG A 64 -2.67 -5.17 -12.62
N TYR A 65 -1.50 -4.68 -13.05
CA TYR A 65 -0.23 -5.38 -12.85
C TYR A 65 0.14 -5.46 -11.38
N GLY A 66 0.01 -4.33 -10.67
CA GLY A 66 0.32 -4.25 -9.24
C GLY A 66 -0.48 -5.23 -8.40
N LEU A 67 -1.79 -5.35 -8.65
CA LEU A 67 -2.66 -6.31 -7.95
C LEU A 67 -2.32 -7.76 -8.29
N THR A 68 -2.02 -8.07 -9.56
CA THR A 68 -1.59 -9.42 -9.94
C THR A 68 -0.29 -9.82 -9.24
N ILE A 69 0.72 -8.94 -9.23
CA ILE A 69 1.99 -9.19 -8.53
C ILE A 69 1.72 -9.37 -7.03
N THR A 70 0.87 -8.53 -6.44
CA THR A 70 0.48 -8.63 -5.03
C THR A 70 -0.14 -9.99 -4.73
N PHE A 71 -1.03 -10.48 -5.60
CA PHE A 71 -1.65 -11.80 -5.47
C PHE A 71 -0.62 -12.93 -5.50
N VAL A 72 0.29 -12.91 -6.47
CA VAL A 72 1.38 -13.91 -6.59
C VAL A 72 2.26 -13.88 -5.35
N VAL A 73 2.67 -12.69 -4.88
CA VAL A 73 3.52 -12.52 -3.68
C VAL A 73 2.86 -13.12 -2.44
N VAL A 74 1.55 -12.89 -2.24
CA VAL A 74 0.80 -13.42 -1.10
C VAL A 74 0.65 -14.92 -1.19
N LEU A 75 0.29 -15.45 -2.37
CA LEU A 75 0.14 -16.88 -2.60
C LEU A 75 1.45 -17.62 -2.33
N THR A 76 2.56 -17.12 -2.89
CA THR A 76 3.89 -17.70 -2.67
C THR A 76 4.30 -17.65 -1.21
N SER A 77 4.06 -16.52 -0.53
CA SER A 77 4.39 -16.39 0.89
C SER A 77 3.62 -17.38 1.76
N LEU A 78 2.35 -17.63 1.43
CA LEU A 78 1.52 -18.61 2.11
C LEU A 78 2.01 -20.05 1.89
N LEU A 79 2.30 -20.40 0.64
CA LEU A 79 2.80 -21.72 0.25
C LEU A 79 4.18 -22.01 0.88
N SER A 80 5.10 -21.06 0.73
CA SER A 80 6.43 -21.09 1.34
C SER A 80 6.33 -21.30 2.85
N TYR A 81 5.51 -20.51 3.55
CA TYR A 81 5.32 -20.69 4.99
C TYR A 81 4.79 -22.09 5.36
N SER A 82 3.82 -22.61 4.61
CA SER A 82 3.23 -23.94 4.86
C SER A 82 4.25 -25.08 4.72
N VAL A 83 5.24 -24.92 3.84
CA VAL A 83 6.37 -25.84 3.68
C VAL A 83 7.39 -25.64 4.80
N LEU A 84 7.83 -24.39 5.03
CA LEU A 84 8.88 -24.05 5.98
C LEU A 84 8.47 -24.28 7.44
N ARG A 85 7.17 -24.28 7.80
CA ARG A 85 6.72 -24.56 9.17
C ARG A 85 7.07 -25.96 9.67
N ARG A 86 7.30 -26.91 8.76
CA ARG A 86 7.74 -28.27 9.13
C ARG A 86 9.22 -28.32 9.54
N ILE A 87 10.00 -27.31 9.20
CA ILE A 87 11.44 -27.25 9.46
C ILE A 87 11.69 -26.32 10.65
N ARG A 88 12.50 -26.78 11.61
CA ARG A 88 12.97 -25.95 12.74
C ARG A 88 14.06 -25.02 12.22
N MET A 89 13.73 -23.73 12.10
CA MET A 89 14.64 -22.69 11.61
C MET A 89 14.45 -21.42 12.45
N HIS A 90 15.53 -20.64 12.60
CA HIS A 90 15.45 -19.31 13.19
C HIS A 90 14.56 -18.37 12.36
N TYR A 91 13.95 -17.40 13.03
CA TYR A 91 12.98 -16.49 12.41
C TYR A 91 13.56 -15.69 11.24
N ILE A 92 14.78 -15.14 11.39
CA ILE A 92 15.44 -14.35 10.34
C ILE A 92 15.75 -15.23 9.13
N THR A 93 16.29 -16.42 9.35
CA THR A 93 16.59 -17.39 8.28
C THR A 93 15.32 -17.79 7.53
N ARG A 94 14.21 -18.00 8.24
CA ARG A 94 12.91 -18.31 7.64
C ARG A 94 12.41 -17.21 6.71
N ILE A 95 12.58 -15.94 7.08
CA ILE A 95 12.24 -14.80 6.21
C ILE A 95 13.15 -14.76 4.99
N ALA A 96 14.46 -14.95 5.18
CA ALA A 96 15.42 -14.97 4.07
C ALA A 96 15.09 -16.08 3.06
N THR A 97 14.79 -17.30 3.53
CA THR A 97 14.36 -18.41 2.67
C THR A 97 13.03 -18.11 1.98
N ASN A 98 12.11 -17.40 2.63
CA ASN A 98 10.89 -16.97 1.95
C ASN A 98 11.18 -16.02 0.78
N TYR A 99 12.10 -15.08 0.95
CA TYR A 99 12.50 -14.18 -0.12
C TYR A 99 13.18 -14.91 -1.28
N THR A 100 14.01 -15.92 -1.02
CA THR A 100 14.64 -16.69 -2.10
C THR A 100 13.60 -17.50 -2.89
N ILE A 101 12.67 -18.15 -2.20
CA ILE A 101 11.54 -18.85 -2.83
C ILE A 101 10.68 -17.87 -3.63
N LEU A 102 10.39 -16.70 -3.05
CA LEU A 102 9.62 -15.65 -3.71
C LEU A 102 10.30 -15.19 -5.01
N SER A 103 11.61 -14.96 -4.98
CA SER A 103 12.38 -14.59 -6.17
C SER A 103 12.30 -15.65 -7.27
N ILE A 104 12.44 -16.94 -6.93
CA ILE A 104 12.32 -18.03 -7.90
C ILE A 104 10.92 -18.04 -8.53
N VAL A 105 9.87 -17.91 -7.71
CA VAL A 105 8.48 -17.92 -8.21
C VAL A 105 8.18 -16.69 -9.05
N LEU A 106 8.66 -15.50 -8.66
CA LEU A 106 8.47 -14.28 -9.44
C LEU A 106 9.19 -14.35 -10.80
N LEU A 107 10.40 -14.90 -10.85
CA LEU A 107 11.10 -15.14 -12.12
C LEU A 107 10.33 -16.13 -13.01
N ALA A 108 9.89 -17.26 -12.44
CA ALA A 108 9.06 -18.22 -13.16
C ALA A 108 7.75 -17.58 -13.66
N PHE A 109 7.13 -16.72 -12.85
CA PHE A 109 5.92 -16.00 -13.20
C PHE A 109 6.13 -15.02 -14.36
N LEU A 110 7.24 -14.27 -14.38
CA LEU A 110 7.57 -13.37 -15.49
C LEU A 110 7.74 -14.13 -16.81
N VAL A 111 8.46 -15.26 -16.79
CA VAL A 111 8.62 -16.13 -17.95
C VAL A 111 7.26 -16.70 -18.39
N PHE A 112 6.44 -17.16 -17.44
CA PHE A 112 5.12 -17.69 -17.71
C PHE A 112 4.19 -16.65 -18.37
N VAL A 113 4.20 -15.41 -17.88
CA VAL A 113 3.43 -14.30 -18.48
C VAL A 113 3.88 -14.01 -19.90
N HIS A 114 5.19 -14.06 -20.16
CA HIS A 114 5.74 -13.83 -21.51
C HIS A 114 5.26 -14.87 -22.52
N TYR A 115 5.21 -16.16 -22.13
CA TYR A 115 4.77 -17.23 -23.04
C TYR A 115 3.26 -17.29 -23.26
N TYR A 116 2.45 -17.09 -22.22
CA TYR A 116 1.00 -17.35 -22.27
C TYR A 116 0.14 -16.10 -22.49
N GLY A 117 0.72 -14.89 -22.48
CA GLY A 117 0.00 -13.67 -22.82
C GLY A 117 -1.26 -13.44 -21.98
N LEU A 118 -1.15 -13.44 -20.65
CA LEU A 118 -2.28 -13.31 -19.70
C LEU A 118 -2.97 -11.93 -19.69
N GLY A 119 -2.92 -11.18 -20.80
CA GLY A 119 -3.27 -9.76 -20.86
C GLY A 119 -2.35 -8.90 -19.99
N LEU A 120 -1.13 -9.39 -19.74
CA LEU A 120 -0.07 -8.75 -18.95
C LEU A 120 1.19 -8.54 -19.82
N GLU A 121 1.02 -8.34 -21.13
CA GLU A 121 2.11 -8.32 -22.11
C GLU A 121 3.17 -7.25 -21.81
N ASN A 122 2.77 -6.11 -21.24
CA ASN A 122 3.68 -5.03 -20.84
C ASN A 122 4.35 -5.22 -19.47
N MET A 123 4.31 -6.43 -18.90
CA MET A 123 4.88 -6.69 -17.56
C MET A 123 6.40 -6.45 -17.50
N SER A 124 7.11 -6.58 -18.61
CA SER A 124 8.54 -6.26 -18.73
C SER A 124 8.86 -4.77 -18.56
N ASN A 125 7.89 -3.88 -18.81
CA ASN A 125 8.06 -2.43 -18.73
C ASN A 125 7.86 -1.88 -17.31
N ILE A 126 7.51 -2.75 -16.35
CA ILE A 126 7.27 -2.34 -14.97
C ILE A 126 8.60 -1.89 -14.34
N PRO A 127 8.65 -0.69 -13.73
CA PRO A 127 9.86 -0.22 -13.05
C PRO A 127 10.31 -1.18 -11.94
N PRO A 128 11.60 -1.61 -11.90
CA PRO A 128 12.08 -2.59 -10.93
C PRO A 128 11.84 -2.19 -9.47
N LEU A 129 11.95 -0.90 -9.15
CA LEU A 129 11.71 -0.38 -7.80
C LEU A 129 10.25 -0.58 -7.36
N ALA A 130 9.29 -0.36 -8.26
CA ALA A 130 7.88 -0.58 -7.98
C ALA A 130 7.57 -2.07 -7.82
N PHE A 131 8.20 -2.92 -8.64
CA PHE A 131 8.08 -4.37 -8.53
C PHE A 131 8.59 -4.90 -7.18
N ILE A 132 9.81 -4.50 -6.76
CA ILE A 132 10.40 -4.89 -5.49
C ILE A 132 9.58 -4.35 -4.30
N SER A 133 9.06 -3.13 -4.41
CA SER A 133 8.18 -2.54 -3.40
C SER A 133 6.95 -3.40 -3.09
N ILE A 134 6.36 -4.03 -4.12
CA ILE A 134 5.27 -4.99 -3.95
C ILE A 134 5.78 -6.31 -3.35
N ALA A 135 6.94 -6.81 -3.78
CA ALA A 135 7.52 -8.05 -3.26
C ALA A 135 7.83 -7.98 -1.75
N ILE A 136 8.26 -6.82 -1.24
CA ILE A 136 8.52 -6.57 0.19
C ILE A 136 7.26 -6.74 1.05
N LEU A 137 6.05 -6.65 0.46
CA LEU A 137 4.80 -6.93 1.16
C LEU A 137 4.77 -8.33 1.80
N SER A 138 5.50 -9.29 1.22
CA SER A 138 5.63 -10.66 1.75
C SER A 138 6.07 -10.68 3.21
N ASP A 139 7.03 -9.85 3.61
CA ASP A 139 7.55 -9.81 4.99
C ASP A 139 6.50 -9.27 5.97
N PHE A 140 5.76 -8.23 5.60
CA PHE A 140 4.64 -7.74 6.40
C PHE A 140 3.54 -8.80 6.57
N PHE A 141 3.23 -9.52 5.48
CA PHE A 141 2.26 -10.60 5.51
C PHE A 141 2.72 -11.74 6.43
N ILE A 142 3.95 -12.23 6.31
CA ILE A 142 4.48 -13.32 7.13
C ILE A 142 4.58 -12.92 8.60
N LYS A 143 5.07 -11.70 8.89
CA LYS A 143 5.09 -11.13 10.25
C LYS A 143 3.69 -11.16 10.88
N GLN A 144 2.68 -10.76 10.13
CA GLN A 144 1.31 -10.75 10.61
C GLN A 144 0.75 -12.17 10.75
N PHE A 145 1.07 -13.04 9.80
CA PHE A 145 0.59 -14.41 9.72
C PHE A 145 1.18 -15.33 10.79
N VAL A 146 2.43 -15.11 11.20
CA VAL A 146 3.03 -15.82 12.33
C VAL A 146 2.37 -15.42 13.65
N LYS A 147 1.99 -14.14 13.81
CA LYS A 147 1.45 -13.60 15.06
C LYS A 147 -0.06 -13.81 15.22
N LYS A 148 -0.81 -14.02 14.14
CA LYS A 148 -2.28 -14.08 14.13
C LYS A 148 -2.81 -15.14 13.17
N SER A 149 -4.10 -15.44 13.22
CA SER A 149 -4.74 -16.42 12.33
C SER A 149 -4.73 -16.01 10.85
N LEU A 150 -4.89 -17.00 9.95
CA LEU A 150 -5.07 -16.80 8.50
C LEU A 150 -6.15 -15.75 8.21
N LYS A 151 -7.33 -15.90 8.83
CA LYS A 151 -8.48 -15.01 8.66
C LYS A 151 -8.12 -13.55 8.99
N THR A 152 -7.42 -13.34 10.12
CA THR A 152 -7.05 -11.99 10.56
C THR A 152 -5.98 -11.38 9.66
N SER A 153 -5.03 -12.21 9.20
CA SER A 153 -3.94 -11.77 8.32
C SER A 153 -4.46 -11.39 6.94
N MET A 154 -5.37 -12.19 6.36
CA MET A 154 -6.07 -11.85 5.12
C MET A 154 -6.94 -10.61 5.25
N ALA A 155 -7.70 -10.47 6.34
CA ALA A 155 -8.49 -9.25 6.56
C ALA A 155 -7.59 -7.99 6.63
N THR A 156 -6.41 -8.09 7.26
CA THR A 156 -5.45 -6.99 7.35
C THR A 156 -4.77 -6.71 6.01
N LEU A 157 -4.48 -7.76 5.23
CA LEU A 157 -3.95 -7.63 3.87
C LEU A 157 -4.94 -6.90 2.96
N LEU A 158 -6.18 -7.37 2.91
CA LEU A 158 -7.24 -6.75 2.11
C LEU A 158 -7.47 -5.31 2.53
N GLY A 159 -7.43 -5.03 3.84
CA GLY A 159 -7.50 -3.66 4.33
C GLY A 159 -6.33 -2.79 3.86
N THR A 160 -5.12 -3.33 3.82
CA THR A 160 -3.92 -2.64 3.34
C THR A 160 -3.98 -2.38 1.83
N VAL A 161 -4.36 -3.39 1.05
CA VAL A 161 -4.52 -3.29 -0.40
C VAL A 161 -5.64 -2.31 -0.73
N ALA A 162 -6.79 -2.36 -0.05
CA ALA A 162 -7.88 -1.41 -0.27
C ALA A 162 -7.45 0.04 -0.04
N ILE A 163 -6.71 0.32 1.03
CA ILE A 163 -6.16 1.66 1.28
C ILE A 163 -5.17 2.06 0.19
N ALA A 164 -4.32 1.13 -0.27
CA ALA A 164 -3.39 1.38 -1.35
C ALA A 164 -4.10 1.68 -2.68
N ILE A 165 -5.21 0.99 -2.98
CA ILE A 165 -6.06 1.25 -4.15
C ILE A 165 -6.67 2.65 -4.07
N ILE A 166 -7.19 3.05 -2.91
CA ILE A 166 -7.73 4.40 -2.70
C ILE A 166 -6.61 5.44 -2.88
N GLY A 167 -5.45 5.21 -2.28
CA GLY A 167 -4.27 6.07 -2.44
C GLY A 167 -3.86 6.22 -3.90
N TRP A 168 -3.70 5.10 -4.61
CA TRP A 168 -3.44 5.06 -6.05
C TRP A 168 -4.47 5.85 -6.85
N PHE A 169 -5.76 5.62 -6.57
CA PHE A 169 -6.85 6.30 -7.28
C PHE A 169 -6.77 7.82 -7.11
N VAL A 170 -6.34 8.32 -5.95
CA VAL A 170 -6.19 9.76 -5.70
C VAL A 170 -4.95 10.32 -6.40
N ILE A 171 -3.78 9.69 -6.24
CA ILE A 171 -2.51 10.24 -6.74
C ILE A 171 -2.36 10.13 -8.26
N THR A 172 -3.01 9.16 -8.92
CA THR A 172 -2.92 8.98 -10.38
C THR A 172 -3.85 9.93 -11.15
N ARG A 173 -4.68 10.74 -10.48
CA ARG A 173 -5.56 11.71 -11.15
C ARG A 173 -4.76 12.96 -11.52
N THR A 174 -4.78 13.32 -12.81
CA THR A 174 -4.13 14.53 -13.33
C THR A 174 -4.56 15.77 -12.56
N LEU A 175 -5.87 15.92 -12.30
CA LEU A 175 -6.41 17.02 -11.49
C LEU A 175 -5.74 17.15 -10.12
N VAL A 176 -5.46 16.02 -9.45
CA VAL A 176 -4.83 16.03 -8.13
C VAL A 176 -3.35 16.32 -8.26
N SER A 177 -2.65 15.65 -9.17
CA SER A 177 -1.21 15.84 -9.40
C SER A 177 -0.89 17.29 -9.78
N ASP A 178 -1.63 17.86 -10.74
CA ASP A 178 -1.44 19.23 -11.22
C ASP A 178 -1.75 20.25 -10.12
N PHE A 179 -2.85 20.05 -9.38
CA PHE A 179 -3.22 20.92 -8.26
C PHE A 179 -2.12 20.93 -7.20
N VAL A 180 -1.62 19.75 -6.85
CA VAL A 180 -0.63 19.55 -5.79
C VAL A 180 0.72 20.13 -6.16
N LEU A 181 1.18 19.94 -7.40
CA LEU A 181 2.43 20.53 -7.89
C LEU A 181 2.32 22.06 -7.97
N THR A 182 1.14 22.57 -8.34
CA THR A 182 0.89 24.01 -8.38
C THR A 182 0.75 24.61 -6.98
N ASN A 183 0.37 23.84 -5.96
CA ASN A 183 0.01 24.33 -4.63
C ASN A 183 0.73 23.57 -3.50
N LEU A 184 2.03 23.83 -3.33
CA LEU A 184 2.82 23.15 -2.31
C LEU A 184 2.41 23.46 -0.85
N TRP A 185 1.66 24.53 -0.64
CA TRP A 185 1.06 24.86 0.66
C TRP A 185 0.09 23.77 1.15
N ILE A 186 -0.30 22.82 0.29
CA ILE A 186 -1.08 21.65 0.69
C ILE A 186 -0.32 20.75 1.68
N ILE A 187 1.01 20.69 1.64
CA ILE A 187 1.81 19.85 2.54
C ILE A 187 1.57 20.23 4.02
N PRO A 188 1.81 21.49 4.45
CA PRO A 188 1.51 21.89 5.83
C PRO A 188 0.03 21.78 6.17
N ALA A 189 -0.88 22.01 5.21
CA ALA A 189 -2.32 21.80 5.44
C ALA A 189 -2.64 20.33 5.76
N LEU A 190 -2.07 19.38 5.01
CA LEU A 190 -2.20 17.93 5.28
C LEU A 190 -1.57 17.56 6.63
N THR A 191 -0.48 18.20 7.03
CA THR A 191 0.10 18.02 8.37
C THR A 191 -0.89 18.44 9.46
N LEU A 192 -1.51 19.61 9.33
CA LEU A 192 -2.54 20.07 10.27
C LEU A 192 -3.72 19.10 10.34
N VAL A 193 -4.21 18.65 9.18
CA VAL A 193 -5.28 17.63 9.11
C VAL A 193 -4.88 16.35 9.84
N ASN A 194 -3.65 15.86 9.68
CA ASN A 194 -3.18 14.68 10.40
C ASN A 194 -3.08 14.89 11.91
N ILE A 195 -2.70 16.10 12.37
CA ILE A 195 -2.70 16.46 13.80
C ILE A 195 -4.14 16.44 14.36
N PHE A 196 -5.10 17.02 13.63
CA PHE A 196 -6.51 16.98 14.02
C PHE A 196 -7.06 15.55 14.06
N LEU A 197 -6.70 14.72 13.08
CA LEU A 197 -7.09 13.30 13.06
C LEU A 197 -6.47 12.52 14.24
N GLY A 198 -5.23 12.83 14.61
CA GLY A 198 -4.56 12.20 15.76
C GLY A 198 -5.15 12.57 17.11
N THR A 199 -5.76 13.76 17.21
CA THR A 199 -6.46 14.23 18.43
C THR A 199 -7.93 13.80 18.49
N PHE A 200 -8.45 13.16 17.43
CA PHE A 200 -9.83 12.72 17.35
C PHE A 200 -10.12 11.60 18.38
N LYS A 201 -10.88 11.93 19.42
CA LYS A 201 -11.35 11.00 20.47
C LYS A 201 -12.71 10.35 20.16
N GLY A 202 -13.30 10.64 19.00
CA GLY A 202 -14.62 10.09 18.64
C GLY A 202 -14.61 8.57 18.46
N LEU A 203 -15.77 7.96 18.67
CA LEU A 203 -16.02 6.55 18.37
C LEU A 203 -15.75 6.27 16.88
N ARG A 204 -15.08 5.17 16.55
CA ARG A 204 -14.80 4.81 15.16
C ARG A 204 -16.11 4.42 14.47
N PHE A 205 -16.24 4.64 13.16
CA PHE A 205 -17.46 4.23 12.42
C PHE A 205 -17.82 2.76 12.65
N LYS A 206 -16.82 1.86 12.69
CA LYS A 206 -17.05 0.45 13.02
C LYS A 206 -17.60 0.21 14.42
N ASP A 207 -17.27 1.06 15.37
CA ASP A 207 -17.80 0.96 16.74
C ASP A 207 -19.29 1.34 16.74
N TYR A 208 -19.69 2.37 15.99
CA TYR A 208 -21.12 2.69 15.80
C TYR A 208 -21.91 1.52 15.20
N PHE A 209 -21.37 0.85 14.18
CA PHE A 209 -22.03 -0.32 13.59
C PHE A 209 -22.14 -1.49 14.56
N ARG A 210 -21.12 -1.71 15.41
CA ARG A 210 -21.15 -2.76 16.44
C ARG A 210 -22.20 -2.47 17.51
N PHE A 211 -22.29 -1.24 18.01
CA PHE A 211 -23.27 -0.89 19.03
C PHE A 211 -24.70 -0.98 18.52
N ARG A 212 -24.95 -0.57 17.27
CA ARG A 212 -26.28 -0.70 16.65
C ARG A 212 -26.71 -2.16 16.45
N PHE A 213 -25.76 -3.10 16.31
CA PHE A 213 -26.08 -4.52 16.17
C PHE A 213 -26.52 -5.13 17.50
N ASN A 214 -25.80 -4.85 18.59
CA ASN A 214 -26.12 -5.41 19.90
C ASN A 214 -27.48 -4.94 20.46
N THR A 215 -27.89 -3.70 20.19
CA THR A 215 -29.22 -3.22 20.63
C THR A 215 -30.38 -3.93 19.92
N LYS A 216 -30.14 -4.56 18.76
CA LYS A 216 -31.17 -5.37 18.08
C LYS A 216 -31.26 -6.82 18.57
N GLU A 217 -30.26 -7.29 19.32
CA GLU A 217 -30.26 -8.64 19.92
C GLU A 217 -30.90 -8.66 21.31
N ASP A 218 -30.94 -7.52 22.03
CA ASP A 218 -31.64 -7.39 23.32
C ASP A 218 -33.17 -7.16 23.18
N ASP A 219 -33.67 -6.87 21.98
CA ASP A 219 -35.10 -6.66 21.66
C ASP A 219 -35.80 -7.93 21.13
N LYS A 220 -35.22 -9.13 21.34
CA LYS A 220 -35.79 -10.44 20.99
C LYS A 220 -35.77 -11.40 22.17
#